data_AF-A0A7C3R214-F1
#
_entry.id   AF-A0A7C3R214-F1
#
_cell.length_a   1.000
_cell.length_b   1.000
_cell.length_c   1.000
_cell.angle_alpha   90.00
_cell.angle_beta   90.00
_cell.angle_gamma   90.00
#
_symmetry.space_group_name_H-M   'P 1'
#
loop_
_entity.id
_entity.type
_entity.pdbx_description
1 polymer ?
#
loop_
_entity_poly.entity_id
_entity_poly.type
_entity_poly.pdbx_seq_one_letter_code
_entity_poly.pdbx_strand_id
1 'polypeptide(L)'
;MYSEEIESLLKSKKIEVGDRIVVSKKGKSYEGILMPRIELGDKSCLILKLDNGYNIGIKFERGVKIKKIKKEWRIEEPKTEKEKTLIFDKKLPLISILGTGGTIASRIDYRTGGVYASFSPKDIAMQIPELKEIANIKVEQIMNIMSEDMSPEKWVEIAKAVAKEINSGSKGIIVTHGTDTLHYTSAALSFMLKDLPCPVAVVGSQRSSDRGSSDAVMNVACAANFVANSDVAEVCVVMHGSISDDYCFAVRGTRARKMHTSRRDAFKSINELPIAKINW
;
A
#
# COMPACT_ATOMS: atom_id res chain seq x y z
N MET A 1 16.87 -9.04 11.75
CA MET A 1 17.70 -10.15 12.29
C MET A 1 18.11 -9.87 13.72
N TYR A 2 18.00 -10.88 14.60
CA TYR A 2 18.37 -10.78 16.01
C TYR A 2 19.91 -10.76 16.17
N SER A 3 20.44 -10.64 17.38
CA SER A 3 21.88 -10.82 17.60
C SER A 3 22.31 -12.25 17.24
N GLU A 4 23.57 -12.43 16.83
CA GLU A 4 24.10 -13.76 16.46
C GLU A 4 23.94 -14.79 17.58
N GLU A 5 24.08 -14.35 18.84
CA GLU A 5 23.86 -15.19 20.02
C GLU A 5 22.42 -15.72 20.11
N ILE A 6 21.44 -14.84 19.89
CA ILE A 6 20.02 -15.22 19.87
C ILE A 6 19.75 -16.11 18.68
N GLU A 7 20.23 -15.77 17.49
CA GLU A 7 19.97 -16.56 16.27
C GLU A 7 20.59 -17.96 16.38
N SER A 8 21.80 -18.08 16.92
CA SER A 8 22.45 -19.37 17.20
C SER A 8 21.65 -20.18 18.21
N LEU A 9 21.17 -19.56 19.29
CA LEU A 9 20.32 -20.22 20.28
C LEU A 9 19.00 -20.71 19.67
N LEU A 10 18.31 -19.87 18.91
CA LEU A 10 17.06 -20.21 18.24
C LEU A 10 17.25 -21.37 17.26
N LYS A 11 18.31 -21.32 16.43
CA LYS A 11 18.69 -22.40 15.51
C LYS A 11 18.97 -23.71 16.25
N SER A 12 19.76 -23.68 17.33
CA SER A 12 20.09 -24.87 18.12
C SER A 12 18.85 -25.54 18.72
N LYS A 13 17.81 -24.76 19.02
CA LYS A 13 16.53 -25.26 19.57
C LYS A 13 15.44 -25.48 18.52
N LYS A 14 15.76 -25.32 17.22
CA LYS A 14 14.80 -25.41 16.11
C LYS A 14 13.57 -24.51 16.32
N ILE A 15 13.81 -23.30 16.82
CA ILE A 15 12.81 -22.26 17.04
C ILE A 15 12.90 -21.26 15.88
N GLU A 16 11.75 -21.00 15.27
CA GLU A 16 11.57 -20.05 14.18
C GLU A 16 10.63 -18.92 14.62
N VAL A 17 10.70 -17.78 13.94
CA VAL A 17 9.68 -16.72 14.10
C VAL A 17 8.30 -17.33 13.82
N GLY A 18 7.37 -17.10 14.74
CA GLY A 18 6.03 -17.66 14.72
C GLY A 18 5.81 -18.93 15.55
N ASP A 19 6.88 -19.51 16.11
CA ASP A 19 6.71 -20.53 17.13
C ASP A 19 6.19 -19.95 18.44
N ARG A 20 5.36 -20.71 19.15
CA ARG A 20 5.00 -20.40 20.52
C ARG A 20 6.10 -20.89 21.46
N ILE A 21 6.65 -19.95 22.21
CA ILE A 21 7.79 -20.19 23.09
C ILE A 21 7.52 -19.68 24.51
N VAL A 22 8.19 -20.30 25.46
CA VAL A 22 8.29 -19.82 26.84
C VAL A 22 9.68 -19.28 27.06
N VAL A 23 9.77 -18.05 27.54
CA VAL A 23 11.02 -17.37 27.92
C VAL A 23 11.01 -17.14 29.42
N SER A 24 11.95 -17.76 30.12
CA SER A 24 12.11 -17.62 31.57
C SER A 24 13.34 -16.78 31.92
N LYS A 25 13.14 -15.75 32.74
CA LYS A 25 14.16 -14.79 33.16
C LYS A 25 13.93 -14.34 34.60
N LYS A 26 14.95 -14.43 35.45
CA LYS A 26 14.94 -13.94 36.86
C LYS A 26 13.68 -14.37 37.64
N GLY A 27 13.30 -15.65 37.52
CA GLY A 27 12.12 -16.21 38.20
C GLY A 27 10.76 -15.88 37.56
N LYS A 28 10.72 -15.03 36.53
CA LYS A 28 9.51 -14.75 35.74
C LYS A 28 9.51 -15.60 34.47
N SER A 29 8.32 -16.03 34.04
CA SER A 29 8.13 -16.76 32.80
C SER A 29 7.13 -16.03 31.93
N TYR A 30 7.46 -15.90 30.65
CA TYR A 30 6.63 -15.25 29.65
C TYR A 30 6.36 -16.25 28.53
N GLU A 31 5.11 -16.48 28.23
CA GLU A 31 4.68 -17.33 27.12
C GLU A 31 4.08 -16.47 26.02
N GLY A 32 4.50 -16.72 24.78
CA GLY A 32 3.96 -16.01 23.63
C GLY A 32 4.53 -16.51 22.32
N ILE A 33 4.05 -15.91 21.24
CA ILE A 33 4.53 -16.17 19.89
C ILE A 33 5.81 -15.35 19.66
N LEU A 34 6.88 -16.00 19.20
CA LEU A 34 8.12 -15.32 18.84
C LEU A 34 7.88 -14.44 17.61
N MET A 35 8.05 -13.14 17.77
CA MET A 35 7.85 -12.15 16.71
C MET A 35 9.17 -11.83 15.99
N PRO A 36 9.14 -11.32 14.75
CA PRO A 36 10.33 -10.77 14.12
C PRO A 36 10.82 -9.53 14.88
N ARG A 37 12.13 -9.28 14.87
CA ARG A 37 12.71 -8.05 15.42
C ARG A 37 12.50 -6.89 14.46
N ILE A 38 12.13 -5.73 14.98
CA ILE A 38 12.17 -4.45 14.25
C ILE A 38 13.63 -4.12 13.92
N GLU A 39 13.93 -3.78 12.67
CA GLU A 39 15.29 -3.62 12.16
C GLU A 39 16.16 -2.64 12.97
N LEU A 40 15.56 -1.53 13.43
CA LEU A 40 16.20 -0.48 14.25
C LEU A 40 16.17 -0.74 15.77
N GLY A 41 15.59 -1.86 16.24
CA GLY A 41 15.49 -2.17 17.68
C GLY A 41 16.79 -2.74 18.29
N ASP A 42 16.83 -2.94 19.61
CA ASP A 42 17.95 -3.64 20.26
C ASP A 42 18.03 -5.09 19.76
N LYS A 43 19.18 -5.46 19.14
CA LYS A 43 19.43 -6.80 18.61
C LYS A 43 19.37 -7.88 19.69
N SER A 44 19.63 -7.51 20.93
CA SER A 44 19.64 -8.40 22.09
C SER A 44 18.28 -8.45 22.81
N CYS A 45 17.18 -8.06 22.17
CA CYS A 45 15.85 -8.10 22.79
C CYS A 45 14.93 -9.03 22.02
N LEU A 46 14.47 -10.12 22.66
CA LEU A 46 13.48 -11.05 22.10
C LEU A 46 12.09 -10.41 22.14
N ILE A 47 11.36 -10.44 21.03
CA ILE A 47 10.00 -9.91 20.96
C ILE A 47 8.99 -11.06 21.04
N LEU A 48 8.08 -11.02 22.01
CA LEU A 48 6.98 -11.97 22.13
C LEU A 48 5.63 -11.27 21.98
N LYS A 49 4.69 -11.88 21.26
CA LYS A 49 3.27 -11.53 21.29
C LYS A 49 2.55 -12.42 22.29
N LEU A 50 1.99 -11.81 23.32
CA LEU A 50 1.24 -12.48 24.38
C LEU A 50 -0.19 -12.80 23.91
N ASP A 51 -0.90 -13.67 24.64
CA ASP A 51 -2.29 -14.04 24.31
C ASP A 51 -3.28 -12.87 24.39
N ASN A 52 -2.97 -11.85 25.19
CA ASN A 52 -3.74 -10.61 25.24
C ASN A 52 -3.47 -9.67 24.05
N GLY A 53 -2.64 -10.08 23.09
CA GLY A 53 -2.33 -9.35 21.86
C GLY A 53 -1.15 -8.37 21.96
N TYR A 54 -0.68 -8.05 23.18
CA TYR A 54 0.43 -7.12 23.39
C TYR A 54 1.77 -7.74 22.99
N ASN A 55 2.63 -6.92 22.40
CA ASN A 55 4.03 -7.27 22.16
C ASN A 55 4.88 -6.83 23.36
N ILE A 56 5.76 -7.70 23.86
CA ILE A 56 6.75 -7.39 24.90
C ILE A 56 8.17 -7.64 24.40
N GLY A 57 9.11 -6.82 24.85
CA GLY A 57 10.53 -7.00 24.63
C GLY A 57 11.21 -7.60 25.86
N ILE A 58 11.90 -8.73 25.69
CA ILE A 58 12.67 -9.38 26.73
C ILE A 58 14.15 -9.28 26.37
N LYS A 59 14.87 -8.41 27.09
CA LYS A 59 16.33 -8.32 26.97
C LYS A 59 16.96 -9.70 27.23
N PHE A 60 17.68 -10.18 26.24
CA PHE A 60 18.46 -11.40 26.27
C PHE A 60 19.76 -11.13 27.04
N GLU A 61 19.99 -11.94 28.06
CA GLU A 61 21.16 -11.87 28.93
C GLU A 61 21.44 -13.28 29.48
N ARG A 62 22.63 -13.50 30.06
CA ARG A 62 23.00 -14.80 30.62
C ARG A 62 21.94 -15.26 31.65
N GLY A 63 21.46 -16.49 31.48
CA GLY A 63 20.43 -17.09 32.34
C GLY A 63 19.01 -17.06 31.76
N VAL A 64 18.78 -16.41 30.62
CA VAL A 64 17.51 -16.52 29.88
C VAL A 64 17.37 -17.94 29.32
N LYS A 65 16.27 -18.62 29.67
CA LYS A 65 15.93 -19.96 29.16
C LYS A 65 14.77 -19.85 28.18
N ILE A 66 14.95 -20.39 26.98
CA ILE A 66 13.91 -20.45 25.94
C ILE A 66 13.49 -21.90 25.73
N LYS A 67 12.19 -22.17 25.67
CA LYS A 67 11.63 -23.49 25.34
C LYS A 67 10.55 -23.34 24.26
N LYS A 68 10.62 -24.15 23.22
CA LYS A 68 9.53 -24.30 22.23
C LYS A 68 8.38 -25.09 22.86
N ILE A 69 7.17 -24.57 22.77
CA ILE A 69 5.97 -25.28 23.21
C ILE A 69 5.38 -26.03 22.02
N LYS A 70 5.00 -25.28 20.97
CA LYS A 70 4.44 -25.84 19.74
C LYS A 70 4.75 -24.95 18.56
N LYS A 71 4.71 -25.56 17.38
CA LYS A 71 4.67 -24.82 16.13
C LYS A 71 3.27 -24.27 15.98
N GLU A 72 3.11 -22.96 16.16
CA GLU A 72 1.80 -22.31 16.09
C GLU A 72 1.52 -21.77 14.70
N TRP A 73 2.56 -21.23 14.03
CA TRP A 73 2.33 -20.38 12.87
C TRP A 73 3.42 -20.53 11.80
N ARG A 74 2.99 -20.43 10.54
CA ARG A 74 3.78 -19.99 9.39
C ARG A 74 3.04 -18.79 8.81
N ILE A 75 3.77 -17.75 8.37
CA ILE A 75 3.24 -16.80 7.38
C ILE A 75 2.80 -17.68 6.19
N GLU A 76 1.51 -17.98 6.08
CA GLU A 76 1.00 -18.44 4.80
C GLU A 76 1.02 -17.19 3.93
N GLU A 77 1.83 -17.20 2.87
CA GLU A 77 1.62 -16.24 1.78
C GLU A 77 0.13 -16.32 1.41
N PRO A 78 -0.54 -15.18 1.21
CA PRO A 78 -1.95 -15.19 0.86
C PRO A 78 -2.11 -16.14 -0.33
N LYS A 79 -2.81 -17.26 -0.13
CA LYS A 79 -3.11 -18.19 -1.21
C LYS A 79 -3.82 -17.34 -2.26
N THR A 80 -3.23 -17.26 -3.44
CA THR A 80 -3.88 -16.70 -4.62
C THR A 80 -5.10 -17.57 -4.86
N GLU A 81 -6.23 -17.23 -4.24
CA GLU A 81 -7.49 -17.89 -4.52
C GLU A 81 -7.70 -17.72 -6.02
N LYS A 82 -7.81 -18.84 -6.73
CA LYS A 82 -8.09 -18.88 -8.17
C LYS A 82 -9.16 -17.85 -8.46
N GLU A 83 -8.81 -16.87 -9.29
CA GLU A 83 -9.65 -15.72 -9.62
C GLU A 83 -11.06 -16.22 -9.95
N LYS A 84 -12.04 -15.87 -9.10
CA LYS A 84 -13.41 -15.86 -9.60
C LYS A 84 -13.42 -14.80 -10.68
N THR A 85 -13.74 -15.20 -11.90
CA THR A 85 -13.80 -14.33 -13.06
C THR A 85 -14.63 -13.10 -12.70
N LEU A 86 -14.01 -11.92 -12.68
CA LEU A 86 -14.75 -10.69 -12.50
C LEU A 86 -15.74 -10.56 -13.65
N ILE A 87 -17.03 -10.49 -13.33
CA ILE A 87 -18.07 -10.30 -14.33
C ILE A 87 -18.10 -8.81 -14.64
N PHE A 88 -17.69 -8.44 -15.85
CA PHE A 88 -17.73 -7.05 -16.29
C PHE A 88 -19.15 -6.67 -16.73
N ASP A 89 -19.65 -5.54 -16.24
CA ASP A 89 -20.89 -4.95 -16.71
C ASP A 89 -20.61 -4.19 -18.02
N LYS A 90 -21.23 -4.60 -19.12
CA LYS A 90 -21.05 -3.95 -20.43
C LYS A 90 -21.43 -2.47 -20.45
N LYS A 91 -22.19 -1.98 -19.47
CA LYS A 91 -22.58 -0.57 -19.36
C LYS A 91 -21.52 0.31 -18.70
N LEU A 92 -20.58 -0.29 -17.97
CA LEU A 92 -19.56 0.45 -17.23
C LEU A 92 -18.25 0.55 -18.04
N PRO A 93 -17.53 1.69 -17.94
CA PRO A 93 -16.24 1.84 -18.61
C PRO A 93 -15.22 0.86 -18.01
N LEU A 94 -14.27 0.41 -18.83
CA LEU A 94 -13.08 -0.30 -18.35
C LEU A 94 -12.05 0.72 -17.87
N ILE A 95 -11.59 0.60 -16.62
CA ILE A 95 -10.47 1.38 -16.10
C ILE A 95 -9.37 0.45 -15.58
N SER A 96 -8.12 0.86 -15.76
CA SER A 96 -6.95 0.08 -15.33
C SER A 96 -6.26 0.74 -14.14
N ILE A 97 -6.03 -0.02 -13.07
CA ILE A 97 -5.26 0.39 -11.89
C ILE A 97 -3.86 -0.23 -11.98
N LEU A 98 -2.86 0.64 -12.01
CA LEU A 98 -1.47 0.33 -12.21
C LEU A 98 -0.69 0.55 -10.91
N GLY A 99 -0.17 -0.54 -10.36
CA GLY A 99 0.56 -0.54 -9.10
C GLY A 99 2.03 -0.24 -9.27
N THR A 100 2.52 0.86 -8.68
CA THR A 100 3.95 1.16 -8.62
C THR A 100 4.55 0.99 -7.23
N GLY A 101 3.75 0.46 -6.30
CA GLY A 101 4.00 0.51 -4.86
C GLY A 101 3.08 1.55 -4.22
N GLY A 102 3.51 2.07 -3.07
CA GLY A 102 2.61 2.83 -2.22
C GLY A 102 1.62 1.91 -1.50
N THR A 103 1.32 2.25 -0.25
CA THR A 103 0.55 1.37 0.63
C THR A 103 -0.94 1.38 0.32
N ILE A 104 -1.42 1.90 -0.83
CA ILE A 104 -2.85 2.08 -1.11
C ILE A 104 -3.66 0.78 -0.98
N ALA A 105 -3.04 -0.36 -1.26
CA ALA A 105 -3.69 -1.66 -1.08
C ALA A 105 -2.79 -2.57 -0.22
N SER A 106 -2.84 -2.36 1.09
CA SER A 106 -2.16 -3.20 2.09
C SER A 106 -3.17 -3.75 3.09
N ARG A 107 -2.91 -4.93 3.65
CA ARG A 107 -3.72 -5.57 4.68
C ARG A 107 -2.91 -5.79 5.96
N ILE A 108 -3.54 -5.58 7.11
CA ILE A 108 -3.01 -6.02 8.40
C ILE A 108 -3.39 -7.48 8.61
N ASP A 109 -2.41 -8.32 8.93
CA ASP A 109 -2.68 -9.57 9.64
C ASP A 109 -2.63 -9.28 11.15
N TYR A 110 -3.79 -9.18 11.80
CA TYR A 110 -3.87 -8.87 13.24
C TYR A 110 -3.23 -9.95 14.13
N ARG A 111 -3.05 -11.18 13.64
CA ARG A 111 -2.36 -12.25 14.37
C ARG A 111 -0.88 -11.94 14.49
N THR A 112 -0.30 -11.27 13.49
CA THR A 112 1.14 -10.99 13.41
C THR A 112 1.45 -9.52 13.67
N GLY A 113 0.47 -8.63 13.49
CA GLY A 113 0.67 -7.20 13.40
C GLY A 113 1.43 -6.76 12.13
N GLY A 114 1.66 -7.67 11.19
CA GLY A 114 2.35 -7.41 9.94
C GLY A 114 1.42 -6.79 8.91
N VAL A 115 1.98 -5.95 8.04
CA VAL A 115 1.29 -5.32 6.93
C VAL A 115 1.79 -5.95 5.63
N TYR A 116 0.87 -6.45 4.81
CA TYR A 116 1.15 -7.14 3.55
C TYR A 116 0.56 -6.38 2.38
N ALA A 117 1.28 -6.28 1.27
CA ALA A 117 0.71 -5.74 0.03
C ALA A 117 -0.42 -6.67 -0.48
N SER A 118 -1.52 -6.08 -0.92
CA SER A 118 -2.73 -6.76 -1.37
C SER A 118 -3.24 -6.07 -2.63
N PHE A 119 -2.66 -6.42 -3.77
CA PHE A 119 -2.83 -5.67 -5.03
C PHE A 119 -3.51 -6.50 -6.14
N SER A 120 -4.47 -7.35 -5.77
CA SER A 120 -5.30 -8.05 -6.77
C SER A 120 -6.61 -7.28 -7.05
N PRO A 121 -7.24 -7.47 -8.22
CA PRO A 121 -8.57 -6.92 -8.50
C PRO A 121 -9.60 -7.26 -7.43
N LYS A 122 -9.59 -8.51 -6.94
CA LYS A 122 -10.47 -8.95 -5.85
C LYS A 122 -10.21 -8.19 -4.56
N ASP A 123 -8.95 -7.95 -4.24
CA ASP A 123 -8.58 -7.26 -3.01
C ASP A 123 -9.01 -5.81 -3.02
N ILE A 124 -8.79 -5.12 -4.13
CA ILE A 124 -9.24 -3.75 -4.32
C ILE A 124 -10.77 -3.68 -4.28
N ALA A 125 -11.48 -4.59 -4.95
CA ALA A 125 -12.95 -4.63 -4.94
C ALA A 125 -13.55 -5.02 -3.57
N MET A 126 -12.79 -5.70 -2.70
CA MET A 126 -13.20 -5.98 -1.31
C MET A 126 -12.91 -4.80 -0.39
N GLN A 127 -11.85 -4.04 -0.65
CA GLN A 127 -11.49 -2.86 0.14
C GLN A 127 -12.32 -1.62 -0.23
N ILE A 128 -12.72 -1.51 -1.51
CA ILE A 128 -13.45 -0.36 -2.07
C ILE A 128 -14.63 -0.89 -2.90
N PRO A 129 -15.72 -1.36 -2.25
CA PRO A 129 -16.89 -1.90 -2.93
C PRO A 129 -17.54 -0.92 -3.93
N GLU A 130 -17.44 0.39 -3.67
CA GLU A 130 -17.99 1.49 -4.47
C GLU A 130 -17.47 1.47 -5.91
N LEU A 131 -16.26 0.95 -6.15
CA LEU A 131 -15.68 0.84 -7.50
C LEU A 131 -16.55 0.02 -8.45
N LYS A 132 -17.32 -0.95 -7.94
CA LYS A 132 -18.21 -1.80 -8.75
C LYS A 132 -19.34 -1.02 -9.40
N GLU A 133 -19.73 0.11 -8.84
CA GLU A 133 -20.78 0.98 -9.38
C GLU A 133 -20.22 1.99 -10.38
N ILE A 134 -18.90 2.23 -10.33
CA ILE A 134 -18.21 3.25 -11.14
C ILE A 134 -17.68 2.64 -12.45
N ALA A 135 -16.99 1.50 -12.38
CA ALA A 135 -16.25 0.96 -13.52
C ALA A 135 -15.93 -0.53 -13.43
N ASN A 136 -15.65 -1.14 -14.59
CA ASN A 136 -14.98 -2.43 -14.66
C ASN A 136 -13.49 -2.23 -14.36
N ILE A 137 -13.00 -2.86 -13.30
CA ILE A 137 -11.62 -2.67 -12.83
C ILE A 137 -10.71 -3.78 -13.35
N LYS A 138 -9.64 -3.40 -14.04
CA LYS A 138 -8.46 -4.24 -14.27
C LYS A 138 -7.32 -3.75 -13.39
N VAL A 139 -6.53 -4.66 -12.81
CA VAL A 139 -5.39 -4.31 -11.95
C VAL A 139 -4.14 -4.98 -12.46
N GLU A 140 -3.04 -4.23 -12.56
CA GLU A 140 -1.71 -4.75 -12.90
C GLU A 140 -0.68 -4.13 -11.95
N GLN A 141 0.08 -4.97 -11.23
CA GLN A 141 1.24 -4.52 -10.47
C GLN A 141 2.43 -4.43 -11.42
N ILE A 142 2.90 -3.21 -11.69
CA ILE A 142 4.06 -2.98 -12.57
C ILE A 142 5.36 -3.08 -11.77
N MET A 143 5.37 -2.52 -10.56
CA MET A 143 6.52 -2.51 -9.66
C MET A 143 6.05 -2.34 -8.21
N ASN A 144 6.88 -2.71 -7.23
CA ASN A 144 6.57 -2.53 -5.81
C ASN A 144 7.76 -1.88 -5.11
N ILE A 145 7.82 -0.54 -5.16
CA ILE A 145 8.91 0.25 -4.57
C ILE A 145 8.39 1.36 -3.67
N MET A 146 9.27 1.86 -2.80
CA MET A 146 9.03 3.11 -2.08
C MET A 146 9.16 4.28 -3.05
N SER A 147 8.39 5.35 -2.85
CA SER A 147 8.47 6.55 -3.69
C SER A 147 9.86 7.18 -3.69
N GLU A 148 10.57 7.04 -2.59
CA GLU A 148 11.91 7.52 -2.32
C GLU A 148 12.93 6.85 -3.26
N ASP A 149 12.64 5.62 -3.71
CA ASP A 149 13.47 4.87 -4.65
C ASP A 149 13.03 5.06 -6.12
N MET A 150 12.07 5.96 -6.39
CA MET A 150 11.59 6.24 -7.75
C MET A 150 12.68 6.94 -8.58
N SER A 151 12.80 6.59 -9.85
CA SER A 151 13.83 7.14 -10.75
C SER A 151 13.29 7.38 -12.17
N PRO A 152 13.98 8.18 -13.00
CA PRO A 152 13.55 8.45 -14.37
C PRO A 152 13.32 7.22 -15.24
N GLU A 153 14.12 6.16 -15.05
CA GLU A 153 13.96 4.88 -15.77
C GLU A 153 12.62 4.22 -15.42
N LYS A 154 12.21 4.31 -14.15
CA LYS A 154 10.93 3.77 -13.69
C LYS A 154 9.76 4.60 -14.20
N TRP A 155 9.92 5.91 -14.39
CA TRP A 155 8.88 6.72 -15.06
C TRP A 155 8.63 6.23 -16.49
N VAL A 156 9.67 5.81 -17.21
CA VAL A 156 9.52 5.22 -18.54
C VAL A 156 8.75 3.90 -18.49
N GLU A 157 9.01 3.03 -17.50
CA GLU A 157 8.26 1.80 -17.29
C GLU A 157 6.78 2.08 -17.03
N ILE A 158 6.47 3.05 -16.16
CA ILE A 158 5.10 3.47 -15.85
C ILE A 158 4.43 4.01 -17.12
N ALA A 159 5.08 4.90 -17.88
CA ALA A 159 4.53 5.47 -19.10
C ALA A 159 4.22 4.38 -20.15
N LYS A 160 5.10 3.39 -20.32
CA LYS A 160 4.87 2.25 -21.23
C LYS A 160 3.68 1.41 -20.79
N ALA A 161 3.54 1.14 -19.49
CA ALA A 161 2.41 0.38 -18.96
C ALA A 161 1.07 1.14 -19.12
N VAL A 162 1.07 2.45 -18.86
CA VAL A 162 -0.08 3.33 -19.10
C VAL A 162 -0.49 3.26 -20.58
N ALA A 163 0.46 3.47 -21.50
CA ALA A 163 0.19 3.42 -22.94
C ALA A 163 -0.33 2.05 -23.40
N LYS A 164 0.24 0.95 -22.88
CA LYS A 164 -0.23 -0.42 -23.13
C LYS A 164 -1.70 -0.60 -22.75
N GLU A 165 -2.11 -0.13 -21.57
CA GLU A 165 -3.48 -0.29 -21.09
C GLU A 165 -4.47 0.59 -21.87
N ILE A 166 -4.08 1.82 -22.22
CA ILE A 166 -4.88 2.70 -23.08
C ILE A 166 -5.10 2.03 -24.45
N ASN A 167 -4.03 1.54 -25.08
CA ASN A 167 -4.11 0.83 -26.37
C ASN A 167 -4.89 -0.49 -26.29
N SER A 168 -5.03 -1.06 -25.10
CA SER A 168 -5.85 -2.25 -24.84
C SER A 168 -7.33 -1.92 -24.60
N GLY A 169 -7.72 -0.65 -24.71
CA GLY A 169 -9.11 -0.19 -24.64
C GLY A 169 -9.54 0.36 -23.28
N SER A 170 -8.61 0.59 -22.35
CA SER A 170 -8.92 1.25 -21.08
C SER A 170 -9.37 2.69 -21.32
N LYS A 171 -10.48 3.09 -20.67
CA LYS A 171 -11.09 4.43 -20.79
C LYS A 171 -10.57 5.42 -19.75
N GLY A 172 -9.77 4.95 -18.80
CA GLY A 172 -9.19 5.76 -17.75
C GLY A 172 -8.15 4.95 -16.98
N ILE A 173 -7.07 5.61 -16.56
CA ILE A 173 -5.95 4.94 -15.90
C ILE A 173 -5.75 5.52 -14.51
N ILE A 174 -5.60 4.67 -13.52
CA ILE A 174 -5.19 5.04 -12.16
C ILE A 174 -3.79 4.49 -11.93
N VAL A 175 -2.84 5.32 -11.50
CA VAL A 175 -1.49 4.91 -11.11
C VAL A 175 -1.35 5.10 -9.61
N THR A 176 -1.30 4.00 -8.85
CA THR A 176 -1.08 4.08 -7.39
C THR A 176 0.39 4.28 -7.11
N HIS A 177 0.73 5.31 -6.32
CA HIS A 177 2.10 5.76 -6.13
C HIS A 177 2.36 6.19 -4.67
N GLY A 178 3.60 6.02 -4.20
CA GLY A 178 4.04 6.57 -2.91
C GLY A 178 4.05 8.10 -2.92
N THR A 179 3.74 8.75 -1.80
CA THR A 179 3.40 10.19 -1.84
C THR A 179 4.60 11.13 -1.98
N ASP A 180 5.81 10.71 -1.61
CA ASP A 180 6.94 11.65 -1.52
C ASP A 180 7.36 12.19 -2.87
N THR A 181 7.39 11.34 -3.89
CA THR A 181 7.81 11.69 -5.26
C THR A 181 6.66 11.68 -6.27
N LEU A 182 5.41 11.49 -5.81
CA LEU A 182 4.22 11.37 -6.65
C LEU A 182 4.11 12.51 -7.69
N HIS A 183 4.32 13.74 -7.25
CA HIS A 183 4.20 14.94 -8.09
C HIS A 183 5.33 15.09 -9.12
N TYR A 184 6.51 14.50 -8.87
CA TYR A 184 7.56 14.40 -9.88
C TYR A 184 7.18 13.40 -10.96
N THR A 185 6.68 12.22 -10.57
CA THR A 185 6.19 11.21 -11.50
C THR A 185 5.03 11.73 -12.34
N SER A 186 4.05 12.44 -11.74
CA SER A 186 2.93 13.02 -12.51
C SER A 186 3.42 14.03 -13.56
N ALA A 187 4.41 14.85 -13.24
CA ALA A 187 5.00 15.78 -14.19
C ALA A 187 5.75 15.03 -15.32
N ALA A 188 6.56 14.01 -14.99
CA ALA A 188 7.27 13.21 -15.99
C ALA A 188 6.30 12.52 -16.95
N LEU A 189 5.27 11.87 -16.43
CA LEU A 189 4.23 11.22 -17.24
C LEU A 189 3.49 12.21 -18.14
N SER A 190 3.25 13.44 -17.67
CA SER A 190 2.61 14.49 -18.47
C SER A 190 3.37 14.82 -19.76
N PHE A 191 4.70 14.65 -19.76
CA PHE A 191 5.54 14.87 -20.96
C PHE A 191 5.79 13.60 -21.78
N MET A 192 5.83 12.44 -21.13
CA MET A 192 6.06 11.15 -21.79
C MET A 192 4.83 10.65 -22.54
N LEU A 193 3.63 10.87 -21.98
CA LEU A 193 2.36 10.44 -22.54
C LEU A 193 1.79 11.54 -23.44
N LYS A 194 2.19 11.51 -24.72
CA LYS A 194 1.69 12.44 -25.74
C LYS A 194 0.33 12.00 -26.24
N ASP A 195 -0.48 12.98 -26.66
CA ASP A 195 -1.78 12.77 -27.31
C ASP A 195 -2.70 11.83 -26.51
N LEU A 196 -2.73 12.03 -25.19
CA LEU A 196 -3.56 11.25 -24.28
C LEU A 196 -5.03 11.32 -24.74
N PRO A 197 -5.71 10.18 -24.92
CA PRO A 197 -7.13 10.16 -25.31
C PRO A 197 -8.08 10.06 -24.10
N CYS A 198 -7.53 9.89 -22.89
CA CYS A 198 -8.29 9.63 -21.67
C CYS A 198 -7.54 10.14 -20.43
N PRO A 199 -8.25 10.35 -19.30
CA PRO A 199 -7.64 10.77 -18.04
C PRO A 199 -6.67 9.72 -17.47
N VAL A 200 -5.57 10.21 -16.88
CA VAL A 200 -4.62 9.41 -16.09
C VAL A 200 -4.51 10.02 -14.69
N ALA A 201 -5.03 9.35 -13.68
CA ALA A 201 -4.98 9.78 -12.29
C ALA A 201 -3.81 9.12 -11.55
N VAL A 202 -2.82 9.91 -11.12
CA VAL A 202 -1.80 9.46 -10.17
C VAL A 202 -2.33 9.70 -8.75
N VAL A 203 -2.40 8.64 -7.96
CA VAL A 203 -3.06 8.64 -6.65
C VAL A 203 -2.15 8.05 -5.56
N GLY A 204 -2.24 8.61 -4.37
CA GLY A 204 -1.46 8.24 -3.19
C GLY A 204 -2.35 8.09 -1.94
N SER A 205 -1.75 7.74 -0.81
CA SER A 205 -2.38 7.91 0.51
C SER A 205 -1.35 8.45 1.53
N GLN A 206 -1.75 9.44 2.32
CA GLN A 206 -0.94 10.03 3.39
C GLN A 206 -1.00 9.21 4.68
N ARG A 207 -2.05 8.41 4.82
CA ARG A 207 -2.22 7.44 5.89
C ARG A 207 -2.15 6.05 5.26
N SER A 208 -1.37 5.19 5.90
CA SER A 208 -1.24 3.80 5.49
C SER A 208 -2.62 3.14 5.38
N SER A 209 -2.89 2.41 4.29
CA SER A 209 -4.20 1.81 4.00
C SER A 209 -4.68 0.81 5.04
N ASP A 210 -3.74 0.29 5.81
CA ASP A 210 -3.95 -0.72 6.83
C ASP A 210 -4.72 -0.12 8.03
N ARG A 211 -4.77 1.21 8.15
CA ARG A 211 -5.51 1.93 9.20
C ARG A 211 -6.94 2.22 8.77
N GLY A 212 -7.89 2.04 9.68
CA GLY A 212 -9.31 2.40 9.44
C GLY A 212 -9.55 3.89 9.15
N SER A 213 -8.59 4.77 9.49
CA SER A 213 -8.63 6.19 9.15
C SER A 213 -7.84 6.53 7.87
N SER A 214 -7.58 5.55 7.00
CA SER A 214 -6.80 5.79 5.79
C SER A 214 -7.57 6.65 4.79
N ASP A 215 -6.85 7.51 4.08
CA ASP A 215 -7.35 8.26 2.93
C ASP A 215 -7.28 7.46 1.61
N ALA A 216 -6.73 6.24 1.63
CA ALA A 216 -6.56 5.40 0.44
C ALA A 216 -7.88 5.08 -0.28
N VAL A 217 -8.90 4.67 0.49
CA VAL A 217 -10.22 4.27 -0.05
C VAL A 217 -10.85 5.42 -0.83
N MET A 218 -11.01 6.57 -0.18
CA MET A 218 -11.59 7.76 -0.79
C MET A 218 -10.74 8.29 -1.95
N ASN A 219 -9.41 8.34 -1.81
CA ASN A 219 -8.55 8.84 -2.90
C ASN A 219 -8.69 7.97 -4.16
N VAL A 220 -8.74 6.64 -4.02
CA VAL A 220 -8.93 5.73 -5.15
C VAL A 220 -10.35 5.80 -5.69
N ALA A 221 -11.37 5.89 -4.85
CA ALA A 221 -12.76 6.05 -5.28
C ALA A 221 -12.96 7.35 -6.07
N CYS A 222 -12.43 8.48 -5.58
CA CYS A 222 -12.42 9.73 -6.32
C CYS A 222 -11.62 9.64 -7.62
N ALA A 223 -10.45 8.98 -7.61
CA ALA A 223 -9.67 8.77 -8.83
C ALA A 223 -10.45 7.94 -9.86
N ALA A 224 -11.13 6.88 -9.43
CA ALA A 224 -11.98 6.06 -10.29
C ALA A 224 -13.16 6.85 -10.85
N ASN A 225 -13.87 7.60 -10.01
CA ASN A 225 -14.97 8.45 -10.47
C ASN A 225 -14.48 9.49 -11.50
N PHE A 226 -13.34 10.12 -11.24
CA PHE A 226 -12.72 11.06 -12.17
C PHE A 226 -12.36 10.40 -13.50
N VAL A 227 -11.64 9.29 -13.49
CA VAL A 227 -11.17 8.68 -14.75
C VAL A 227 -12.30 8.00 -15.53
N ALA A 228 -13.38 7.59 -14.87
CA ALA A 228 -14.53 6.96 -15.50
C ALA A 228 -15.50 7.97 -16.14
N ASN A 229 -15.65 9.16 -15.54
CA ASN A 229 -16.72 10.11 -15.89
C ASN A 229 -16.23 11.46 -16.42
N SER A 230 -14.91 11.67 -16.54
CA SER A 230 -14.32 12.92 -17.05
C SER A 230 -13.82 12.77 -18.48
N ASP A 231 -13.90 13.84 -19.25
CA ASP A 231 -13.30 14.00 -20.58
C ASP A 231 -11.91 14.68 -20.52
N VAL A 232 -11.39 14.96 -19.31
CA VAL A 232 -10.07 15.55 -19.11
C VAL A 232 -8.98 14.57 -19.55
N ALA A 233 -8.45 14.79 -20.75
CA ALA A 233 -7.42 13.95 -21.34
C ALA A 233 -5.99 14.36 -20.91
N GLU A 234 -5.77 14.43 -19.59
CA GLU A 234 -4.49 14.85 -19.00
C GLU A 234 -4.05 13.92 -17.86
N VAL A 235 -2.74 13.96 -17.54
CA VAL A 235 -2.24 13.38 -16.30
C VAL A 235 -2.57 14.30 -15.13
N CYS A 236 -3.27 13.78 -14.13
CA CYS A 236 -3.71 14.52 -12.95
C CYS A 236 -3.26 13.82 -11.67
N VAL A 237 -2.96 14.60 -10.63
CA VAL A 237 -2.86 14.10 -9.25
C VAL A 237 -4.23 14.18 -8.61
N VAL A 238 -4.76 13.06 -8.14
CA VAL A 238 -6.05 13.00 -7.44
C VAL A 238 -5.82 12.65 -5.98
N MET A 239 -6.05 13.61 -5.10
CA MET A 239 -5.84 13.49 -3.64
C MET A 239 -6.90 14.31 -2.90
N HIS A 240 -7.08 14.04 -1.60
CA HIS A 240 -7.92 14.83 -0.69
C HIS A 240 -7.74 16.35 -0.88
N GLY A 241 -8.86 17.07 -0.97
CA GLY A 241 -8.87 18.53 -1.05
C GLY A 241 -8.90 19.23 0.30
N SER A 242 -9.34 18.54 1.36
CA SER A 242 -9.38 18.99 2.74
C SER A 242 -8.78 17.94 3.69
N ILE A 243 -8.70 18.25 4.99
CA ILE A 243 -8.25 17.28 6.00
C ILE A 243 -9.30 16.21 6.32
N SER A 244 -10.53 16.41 5.83
CA SER A 244 -11.70 15.58 6.10
C SER A 244 -12.07 14.77 4.86
N ASP A 245 -12.87 13.72 5.06
CA ASP A 245 -13.32 12.82 3.99
C ASP A 245 -14.47 13.43 3.16
N ASP A 246 -14.25 14.63 2.60
CA ASP A 246 -15.30 15.44 1.96
C ASP A 246 -15.27 15.33 0.43
N TYR A 247 -14.12 15.63 -0.16
CA TYR A 247 -13.89 15.64 -1.60
C TYR A 247 -12.39 15.53 -1.91
N CYS A 248 -12.07 15.13 -3.14
CA CYS A 248 -10.73 15.20 -3.70
C CYS A 248 -10.62 16.34 -4.73
N PHE A 249 -9.39 16.77 -4.99
CA PHE A 249 -9.08 17.61 -6.13
C PHE A 249 -8.35 16.78 -7.20
N ALA A 250 -8.70 16.99 -8.46
CA ALA A 250 -7.85 16.67 -9.60
C ALA A 250 -6.97 17.89 -9.90
N VAL A 251 -5.67 17.76 -9.68
CA VAL A 251 -4.68 18.80 -9.96
C VAL A 251 -3.87 18.39 -11.18
N ARG A 252 -3.67 19.30 -12.14
CA ARG A 252 -2.82 19.04 -13.32
C ARG A 252 -1.45 18.50 -12.88
N GLY A 253 -0.98 17.42 -13.51
CA GLY A 253 0.21 16.68 -13.09
C GLY A 253 1.48 17.51 -13.02
N THR A 254 1.61 18.56 -13.85
CA THR A 254 2.74 19.51 -13.87
C THR A 254 2.60 20.68 -12.90
N ARG A 255 1.45 20.80 -12.21
CA ARG A 255 1.15 21.87 -11.25
C ARG A 255 0.94 21.36 -9.83
N ALA A 256 0.95 20.05 -9.61
CA ALA A 256 0.86 19.46 -8.29
C ALA A 256 2.18 19.59 -7.51
N ARG A 257 2.09 19.87 -6.21
CA ARG A 257 3.22 19.77 -5.28
C ARG A 257 2.76 19.29 -3.91
N LYS A 258 3.55 18.39 -3.29
CA LYS A 258 3.35 18.00 -1.89
C LYS A 258 3.85 19.14 -0.98
N MET A 259 2.92 19.90 -0.42
CA MET A 259 3.17 21.09 0.41
C MET A 259 3.11 20.81 1.92
N HIS A 260 2.73 19.59 2.32
CA HIS A 260 2.75 19.17 3.71
C HIS A 260 3.31 17.75 3.84
N THR A 261 3.97 17.48 4.95
CA THR A 261 4.64 16.20 5.23
C THR A 261 3.70 15.07 5.64
N SER A 262 2.41 15.33 5.90
CA SER A 262 1.54 14.35 6.57
C SER A 262 0.03 14.60 6.54
N ARG A 263 -0.45 15.82 6.25
CA ARG A 263 -1.88 16.09 6.14
C ARG A 263 -2.46 15.41 4.90
N ARG A 264 -3.73 14.99 4.95
CA ARG A 264 -4.43 14.40 3.79
C ARG A 264 -4.47 15.35 2.59
N ASP A 265 -4.70 16.65 2.85
CA ASP A 265 -4.66 17.73 1.85
C ASP A 265 -3.24 18.24 1.52
N ALA A 266 -2.23 17.38 1.61
CA ALA A 266 -0.84 17.75 1.38
C ALA A 266 -0.57 18.22 -0.05
N PHE A 267 -1.26 17.69 -1.05
CA PHE A 267 -1.04 18.05 -2.44
C PHE A 267 -1.84 19.30 -2.81
N LYS A 268 -1.14 20.34 -3.29
CA LYS A 268 -1.75 21.59 -3.72
C LYS A 268 -1.42 21.86 -5.19
N SER A 269 -2.33 22.57 -5.85
CA SER A 269 -2.08 23.16 -7.17
C SER A 269 -1.27 24.44 -7.00
N ILE A 270 -0.19 24.58 -7.76
CA ILE A 270 0.74 25.72 -7.70
C ILE A 270 0.60 26.53 -8.98
N ASN A 271 0.41 27.85 -8.83
CA ASN A 271 0.26 28.83 -9.93
C ASN A 271 -0.95 28.58 -10.86
N GLU A 272 -1.88 27.71 -10.49
CA GLU A 272 -3.11 27.43 -11.22
C GLU A 272 -4.17 26.85 -10.24
N LEU A 273 -5.46 26.94 -10.59
CA LEU A 273 -6.51 26.27 -9.85
C LEU A 273 -6.53 24.75 -10.16
N PRO A 274 -7.04 23.91 -9.24
CA PRO A 274 -7.34 22.52 -9.56
C PRO A 274 -8.30 22.41 -10.76
N ILE A 275 -8.15 21.36 -11.57
CA ILE A 275 -9.00 21.11 -12.74
C ILE A 275 -10.44 20.81 -12.31
N ALA A 276 -10.59 19.98 -11.28
CA ALA A 276 -11.90 19.58 -10.79
C ALA A 276 -11.90 19.31 -9.29
N LYS A 277 -13.06 19.54 -8.68
CA LYS A 277 -13.44 19.00 -7.37
C LYS A 277 -14.28 17.74 -7.59
N ILE A 278 -13.89 16.64 -6.96
CA ILE A 278 -14.49 15.32 -7.15
C ILE A 278 -15.13 14.87 -5.84
N ASN A 279 -16.41 14.53 -5.91
CA ASN A 279 -17.10 13.77 -4.86
C ASN A 279 -17.07 12.28 -5.25
N TRP A 280 -17.05 11.37 -4.30
CA TRP A 280 -17.05 9.92 -4.54
C TRP A 280 -18.31 9.27 -3.99
#